data_AF-A0A439TAZ5-F1
#
_entry.id   AF-A0A439TAZ5-F1
#
_cell.length_a   1.000
_cell.length_b   1.000
_cell.length_c   1.000
_cell.angle_alpha   90.00
_cell.angle_beta   90.00
_cell.angle_gamma   90.00
#
_symmetry.space_group_name_H-M   'P 1'
#
loop_
_entity.id
_entity.type
_entity.pdbx_description
1 polymer ?
#
loop_
_entity_poly.entity_id
_entity_poly.type
_entity_poly.pdbx_seq_one_letter_code
_entity_poly.pdbx_strand_id
1 'polypeptide(L)'
;MSDETSNLEFQPRAQGSVMGFPAHGGRSGALGEVHARPHPLIEKPRVLIQLSFMTEGGSGVDHAVLSEMSRRLGIAAPDRQARHHAMKWGKGSLRWERHTEFSTYLWEGPLAESAGSQEDSPFGNGFSPPGTVISGIRLEIRKWTQASERLIADFDPTSLCYSLVGRGNAAIVTDFRQDGDGLTRMLVLDRGLTPASTGALSQRLIDIETYRTLAMLGLPLALTLSGRARRIEDRLAQTTLEMKGAETRDSQTLLADLTELAAELEADAASS
;
A
#
# COMPACT_ATOMS: atom_id res chain seq x y z
N MET A 1 -16.72 -33.10 -42.79
CA MET A 1 -16.66 -31.81 -43.52
C MET A 1 -17.71 -30.92 -42.89
N SER A 2 -17.43 -29.91 -42.09
CA SER A 2 -16.21 -29.26 -41.60
C SER A 2 -16.73 -28.35 -40.48
N ASP A 3 -16.48 -28.72 -39.22
CA ASP A 3 -15.74 -27.91 -38.25
C ASP A 3 -16.13 -26.42 -38.22
N GLU A 4 -17.16 -26.10 -37.43
CA GLU A 4 -17.35 -24.77 -36.85
C GLU A 4 -16.39 -24.62 -35.67
N THR A 5 -15.19 -24.12 -35.96
CA THR A 5 -14.25 -23.66 -34.94
C THR A 5 -14.86 -22.48 -34.18
N SER A 6 -15.23 -22.74 -32.93
CA SER A 6 -15.44 -21.76 -31.87
C SER A 6 -14.21 -20.84 -31.77
N ASN A 7 -14.31 -19.67 -32.40
CA ASN A 7 -13.37 -18.57 -32.19
C ASN A 7 -13.75 -17.87 -30.88
N LEU A 8 -13.28 -18.43 -29.76
CA LEU A 8 -13.00 -17.63 -28.57
C LEU A 8 -11.77 -16.78 -28.89
N GLU A 9 -11.98 -15.71 -29.67
CA GLU A 9 -10.98 -14.66 -29.82
C GLU A 9 -10.73 -14.05 -28.45
N PHE A 10 -9.65 -14.50 -27.81
CA PHE A 10 -9.04 -13.79 -26.70
C PHE A 10 -8.54 -12.46 -27.26
N GLN A 11 -9.41 -11.45 -27.28
CA GLN A 11 -9.03 -10.11 -27.69
C GLN A 11 -7.89 -9.66 -26.79
N PRO A 12 -6.69 -9.39 -27.34
CA PRO A 12 -5.61 -8.87 -26.53
C PRO A 12 -5.99 -7.43 -26.19
N ARG A 13 -6.56 -7.21 -25.00
CA ARG A 13 -6.64 -5.88 -24.38
C ARG A 13 -5.24 -5.31 -24.49
N ALA A 14 -5.07 -4.24 -25.28
CA ALA A 14 -3.78 -3.68 -25.69
C ALA A 14 -2.74 -3.78 -24.57
N GLN A 15 -1.96 -4.86 -24.59
CA GLN A 15 -0.90 -5.06 -23.62
C GLN A 15 0.18 -4.10 -24.10
N GLY A 16 0.45 -3.05 -23.32
CA GLY A 16 1.66 -2.28 -23.53
C GLY A 16 2.87 -3.22 -23.59
N SER A 17 3.94 -2.84 -24.26
CA SER A 17 5.17 -3.64 -24.23
C SER A 17 6.20 -3.00 -23.31
N VAL A 18 7.01 -3.82 -22.64
CA VAL A 18 8.23 -3.37 -21.96
C VAL A 18 9.39 -3.95 -22.73
N MET A 19 10.18 -3.11 -23.42
CA MET A 19 11.31 -3.57 -24.24
C MET A 19 10.94 -4.66 -25.27
N GLY A 20 9.72 -4.63 -25.80
CA GLY A 20 9.21 -5.64 -26.75
C GLY A 20 8.59 -6.89 -26.11
N PHE A 21 8.63 -7.02 -24.78
CA PHE A 21 7.93 -8.10 -24.06
C PHE A 21 6.48 -7.72 -23.73
N PRO A 22 5.52 -8.67 -23.79
CA PRO A 22 4.14 -8.42 -23.41
C PRO A 22 4.05 -7.94 -21.95
N ALA A 23 3.45 -6.77 -21.72
CA ALA A 23 3.23 -6.29 -20.36
C ALA A 23 1.93 -6.83 -19.77
N HIS A 24 1.91 -6.97 -18.44
CA HIS A 24 0.71 -7.29 -17.70
C HIS A 24 -0.44 -6.32 -18.01
N GLY A 25 -1.65 -6.84 -18.24
CA GLY A 25 -2.81 -6.02 -18.65
C GLY A 25 -3.20 -4.93 -17.63
N GLY A 26 -2.93 -5.15 -16.33
CA GLY A 26 -3.15 -4.17 -15.27
C GLY A 26 -2.05 -3.12 -15.10
N ARG A 27 -0.94 -3.19 -15.87
CA ARG A 27 0.25 -2.34 -15.65
C ARG A 27 -0.06 -0.86 -15.82
N SER A 28 -0.83 -0.48 -16.84
CA SER A 28 -1.17 0.91 -17.10
C SER A 28 -1.97 1.53 -15.95
N GLY A 29 -2.94 0.80 -15.40
CA GLY A 29 -3.72 1.21 -14.24
C GLY A 29 -2.85 1.41 -13.00
N ALA A 30 -1.99 0.43 -12.69
CA ALA A 30 -1.07 0.51 -11.55
C ALA A 30 -0.10 1.71 -11.66
N LEU A 31 0.44 1.97 -12.85
CA LEU A 31 1.33 3.11 -13.08
C LEU A 31 0.57 4.45 -13.03
N GLY A 32 -0.68 4.48 -13.49
CA GLY A 32 -1.54 5.66 -13.42
C GLY A 32 -1.83 6.07 -11.98
N GLU A 33 -2.16 5.10 -11.12
CA GLU A 33 -2.45 5.31 -9.70
C GLU A 33 -1.29 6.01 -8.96
N VAL A 34 -0.06 5.61 -9.27
CA VAL A 34 1.17 6.13 -8.66
C VAL A 34 1.59 7.50 -9.23
N HIS A 35 1.15 7.88 -10.43
CA HIS A 35 1.57 9.12 -11.11
C HIS A 35 0.52 10.22 -11.19
N ALA A 36 -0.74 9.97 -10.84
CA ALA A 36 -1.83 10.93 -11.04
C ALA A 36 -1.86 12.12 -10.06
N ARG A 37 -0.91 12.25 -9.13
CA ARG A 37 -1.06 13.11 -7.94
C ARG A 37 -0.08 14.28 -7.92
N PRO A 38 -0.57 15.54 -7.88
CA PRO A 38 0.27 16.68 -7.54
C PRO A 38 0.77 16.53 -6.11
N HIS A 39 2.09 16.54 -5.91
CA HIS A 39 2.65 16.54 -4.56
C HIS A 39 2.44 17.90 -3.90
N PRO A 40 2.21 17.96 -2.58
CA PRO A 40 2.09 19.24 -1.88
C PRO A 40 3.38 20.04 -1.93
N LEU A 41 3.28 21.36 -1.74
CA LEU A 41 4.46 22.17 -1.42
C LEU A 41 4.71 22.05 0.08
N ILE A 42 5.88 21.53 0.46
CA ILE A 42 6.26 21.33 1.86
C ILE A 42 7.37 22.31 2.19
N GLU A 43 7.06 23.26 3.07
CA GLU A 43 8.07 24.13 3.68
C GLU A 43 8.87 23.35 4.72
N LYS A 44 10.07 23.79 5.09
CA LYS A 44 10.95 23.08 6.04
C LYS A 44 11.36 23.98 7.21
N PRO A 45 11.56 23.46 8.43
CA PRO A 45 11.44 22.06 8.85
C PRO A 45 10.00 21.62 9.10
N ARG A 46 9.68 20.35 8.83
CA ARG A 46 8.34 19.77 9.01
C ARG A 46 8.40 18.32 9.47
N VAL A 47 7.29 17.87 10.04
CA VAL A 47 6.99 16.46 10.28
C VAL A 47 5.71 16.11 9.54
N LEU A 48 5.73 14.93 8.92
CA LEU A 48 4.60 14.33 8.24
C LEU A 48 4.25 13.04 8.97
N ILE A 49 2.98 12.88 9.33
CA ILE A 49 2.43 11.64 9.87
C ILE A 49 1.34 11.17 8.92
N GLN A 50 1.54 10.01 8.28
CA GLN A 50 0.52 9.39 7.45
C GLN A 50 0.03 8.09 8.07
N LEU A 51 -1.29 7.96 8.16
CA LEU A 51 -1.95 6.69 8.40
C LEU A 51 -2.73 6.26 7.15
N SER A 52 -2.64 4.98 6.81
CA SER A 52 -3.36 4.37 5.69
C SER A 52 -4.28 3.27 6.24
N PHE A 53 -5.53 3.24 5.80
CA PHE A 53 -6.57 2.34 6.33
C PHE A 53 -7.23 1.52 5.22
N MET A 54 -7.49 0.23 5.47
CA MET A 54 -8.32 -0.58 4.58
C MET A 54 -9.75 -0.03 4.55
N THR A 55 -10.31 0.09 3.35
CA THR A 55 -11.67 0.62 3.16
C THR A 55 -12.72 -0.50 3.27
N GLU A 56 -12.75 -1.23 4.38
CA GLU A 56 -13.63 -2.40 4.58
C GLU A 56 -15.13 -2.03 4.53
N GLY A 57 -15.49 -0.82 4.99
CA GLY A 57 -16.88 -0.31 4.98
C GLY A 57 -17.23 0.56 3.76
N GLY A 58 -16.36 0.63 2.75
CA GLY A 58 -16.52 1.50 1.59
C GLY A 58 -16.41 3.00 1.93
N SER A 59 -16.67 3.86 0.94
CA SER A 59 -16.47 5.32 1.03
C SER A 59 -17.33 6.02 2.10
N GLY A 60 -18.36 5.36 2.61
CA GLY A 60 -19.24 5.92 3.64
C GLY A 60 -18.53 6.15 4.98
N VAL A 61 -17.56 5.30 5.33
CA VAL A 61 -16.86 5.40 6.62
C VAL A 61 -15.90 6.57 6.62
N ASP A 62 -15.08 6.73 5.57
CA ASP A 62 -14.22 7.91 5.41
C ASP A 62 -15.03 9.22 5.46
N HIS A 63 -16.18 9.24 4.77
CA HIS A 63 -17.05 10.41 4.77
C HIS A 63 -17.59 10.73 6.17
N ALA A 64 -17.91 9.71 6.98
CA ALA A 64 -18.35 9.92 8.37
C ALA A 64 -17.23 10.52 9.23
N VAL A 65 -16.00 10.00 9.11
CA VAL A 65 -14.81 10.53 9.80
C VAL A 65 -14.58 11.99 9.41
N LEU A 66 -14.55 12.29 8.11
CA LEU A 66 -14.33 13.65 7.61
C LEU A 66 -15.46 14.60 8.01
N SER A 67 -16.71 14.15 8.00
CA SER A 67 -17.86 14.96 8.42
C SER A 67 -17.77 15.35 9.90
N GLU A 68 -17.36 14.41 10.75
CA GLU A 68 -17.18 14.67 12.18
C GLU A 68 -16.01 15.64 12.42
N MET A 69 -14.88 15.45 11.73
CA MET A 69 -13.74 16.36 11.82
C MET A 69 -14.09 17.77 11.31
N SER A 70 -14.76 17.87 10.16
CA SER A 70 -15.23 19.15 9.60
C SER A 70 -16.17 19.87 10.55
N ARG A 71 -17.09 19.16 11.20
CA ARG A 71 -17.99 19.73 12.20
C ARG A 71 -17.24 20.33 13.38
N ARG A 72 -16.23 19.63 13.91
CA ARG A 72 -15.40 20.13 15.03
C ARG A 72 -14.61 21.38 14.65
N LEU A 73 -14.18 21.48 13.40
CA LEU A 73 -13.45 22.64 12.88
C LEU A 73 -14.36 23.77 12.38
N GLY A 74 -15.69 23.57 12.36
CA GLY A 74 -16.64 24.55 11.84
C GLY A 74 -16.54 24.80 10.33
N ILE A 75 -16.07 23.80 9.56
CA ILE A 75 -15.96 23.87 8.10
C ILE A 75 -16.98 22.95 7.41
N ALA A 76 -17.19 23.16 6.11
CA ALA A 76 -18.02 22.25 5.32
C ALA A 76 -17.36 20.87 5.20
N ALA A 77 -18.18 19.81 5.30
CA ALA A 77 -17.76 18.45 4.97
C ALA A 77 -17.46 18.32 3.46
N PRO A 78 -16.57 17.41 3.06
CA PRO A 78 -16.36 17.12 1.64
C PRO A 78 -17.62 16.52 1.00
N ASP A 79 -17.71 16.64 -0.33
CA ASP A 79 -18.73 15.93 -1.11
C ASP A 79 -18.58 14.40 -0.93
N ARG A 80 -19.69 13.65 -0.96
CA ARG A 80 -19.69 12.18 -0.83
C ARG A 80 -18.86 11.48 -1.91
N GLN A 81 -18.72 12.09 -3.08
CA GLN A 81 -17.94 11.59 -4.20
C GLN A 81 -16.51 12.13 -4.23
N ALA A 82 -16.13 13.00 -3.29
CA ALA A 82 -14.77 13.52 -3.21
C ALA A 82 -13.76 12.37 -3.11
N ARG A 83 -12.61 12.54 -3.79
CA ARG A 83 -11.46 11.62 -3.70
C ARG A 83 -10.31 12.20 -2.91
N HIS A 84 -10.36 13.49 -2.60
CA HIS A 84 -9.38 14.17 -1.78
C HIS A 84 -10.07 15.29 -0.99
N HIS A 85 -9.54 15.61 0.18
CA HIS A 85 -10.01 16.71 1.00
C HIS A 85 -8.85 17.22 1.87
N ALA A 86 -8.77 18.53 2.07
CA ALA A 86 -7.73 19.13 2.90
C ALA A 86 -8.35 20.12 3.87
N MET A 87 -7.89 20.08 5.12
CA MET A 87 -8.35 20.95 6.19
C MET A 87 -7.18 21.42 7.06
N LYS A 88 -7.27 22.61 7.63
CA LYS A 88 -6.30 23.07 8.63
C LYS A 88 -6.52 22.33 9.94
N TRP A 89 -5.43 21.98 10.62
CA TRP A 89 -5.48 21.32 11.93
C TRP A 89 -4.39 21.88 12.84
N GLY A 90 -4.78 22.64 13.86
CA GLY A 90 -3.83 23.33 14.73
C GLY A 90 -2.83 24.18 13.94
N LYS A 91 -1.53 23.92 14.14
CA LYS A 91 -0.42 24.55 13.39
C LYS A 91 -0.06 23.85 12.07
N GLY A 92 -0.83 22.83 11.70
CA GLY A 92 -0.61 21.99 10.53
C GLY A 92 -1.82 21.91 9.61
N SER A 93 -1.79 20.90 8.73
CA SER A 93 -2.90 20.57 7.85
C SER A 93 -3.07 19.05 7.76
N LEU A 94 -4.31 18.61 7.60
CA LEU A 94 -4.67 17.24 7.32
C LEU A 94 -5.15 17.13 5.88
N ARG A 95 -4.58 16.20 5.12
CA ARG A 95 -5.04 15.80 3.80
C ARG A 95 -5.56 14.37 3.87
N TRP A 96 -6.73 14.16 3.32
CA TRP A 96 -7.30 12.84 3.08
C TRP A 96 -7.30 12.55 1.58
N GLU A 97 -6.99 11.31 1.21
CA GLU A 97 -7.12 10.81 -0.17
C GLU A 97 -7.74 9.41 -0.20
N ARG A 98 -8.62 9.18 -1.18
CA ARG A 98 -9.29 7.90 -1.41
C ARG A 98 -8.68 7.16 -2.59
N HIS A 99 -8.17 5.98 -2.31
CA HIS A 99 -7.68 5.02 -3.28
C HIS A 99 -8.75 3.97 -3.57
N THR A 100 -8.47 3.04 -4.48
CA THR A 100 -9.41 1.95 -4.78
C THR A 100 -9.46 0.95 -3.62
N GLU A 101 -8.32 0.69 -2.98
CA GLU A 101 -8.14 -0.38 -1.99
C GLU A 101 -8.07 0.14 -0.54
N PHE A 102 -7.66 1.40 -0.35
CA PHE A 102 -7.44 2.01 0.96
C PHE A 102 -7.73 3.52 0.94
N SER A 103 -7.71 4.16 2.10
CA SER A 103 -7.68 5.61 2.23
C SER A 103 -6.46 6.06 3.02
N THR A 104 -5.98 7.28 2.76
CA THR A 104 -4.84 7.87 3.46
C THR A 104 -5.23 9.15 4.16
N TYR A 105 -4.64 9.35 5.33
CA TYR A 105 -4.76 10.56 6.13
C TYR A 105 -3.34 11.04 6.44
N LEU A 106 -2.91 12.10 5.77
CA LEU A 106 -1.61 12.72 5.92
C LEU A 106 -1.74 14.02 6.69
N TRP A 107 -1.22 14.06 7.90
CA TRP A 107 -1.03 15.28 8.65
C TRP A 107 0.39 15.83 8.43
N GLU A 108 0.48 17.11 8.10
CA GLU A 108 1.73 17.87 7.99
C GLU A 108 1.72 18.99 9.04
N GLY A 109 2.74 19.06 9.88
CA GLY A 109 2.83 20.06 10.94
C GLY A 109 4.25 20.49 11.29
N PRO A 110 4.39 21.48 12.19
CA PRO A 110 5.70 21.92 12.66
C PRO A 110 6.42 20.76 13.36
N LEU A 111 7.71 20.65 13.10
CA LEU A 111 8.55 19.68 13.78
C LEU A 111 8.67 20.04 15.26
N ALA A 112 8.48 19.05 16.12
CA ALA A 112 8.64 19.21 17.56
C ALA A 112 10.07 19.66 17.94
N GLU A 113 10.18 20.63 18.85
CA GLU A 113 11.47 21.19 19.28
C GLU A 113 12.23 20.29 20.25
N SER A 114 11.53 19.39 20.97
CA SER A 114 12.10 18.49 21.97
C SER A 114 11.80 17.03 21.65
N ALA A 115 12.77 16.14 21.92
CA ALA A 115 12.53 14.70 21.87
C ALA A 115 11.44 14.32 22.89
N GLY A 116 10.37 13.67 22.42
CA GLY A 116 9.24 13.22 23.25
C GLY A 116 8.06 14.18 23.37
N SER A 117 8.09 15.37 22.76
CA SER A 117 6.88 16.18 22.64
C SER A 117 5.98 15.61 21.55
N GLN A 118 4.75 15.26 21.90
CA GLN A 118 3.76 14.74 20.97
C GLN A 118 3.33 15.82 19.97
N GLU A 119 3.28 15.46 18.69
CA GLU A 119 2.73 16.34 17.68
C GLU A 119 1.24 16.59 17.94
N ASP A 120 0.80 17.83 17.70
CA ASP A 120 -0.61 18.23 17.74
C ASP A 120 -1.35 17.73 16.46
N SER A 121 -1.20 16.44 16.20
CA SER A 121 -1.83 15.73 15.08
C SER A 121 -3.26 15.30 15.47
N PRO A 122 -4.15 15.11 14.49
CA PRO A 122 -5.51 14.64 14.77
C PRO A 122 -5.56 13.24 15.36
N PHE A 123 -4.55 12.39 15.12
CA PHE A 123 -4.61 10.94 15.38
C PHE A 123 -4.66 10.58 16.87
N GLY A 124 -4.11 11.43 17.75
CA GLY A 124 -4.24 11.28 19.20
C GLY A 124 -5.42 12.05 19.81
N ASN A 125 -6.16 12.83 19.01
CA ASN A 125 -7.13 13.81 19.48
C ASN A 125 -8.51 13.60 18.83
N GLY A 126 -9.15 12.48 19.17
CA GLY A 126 -10.53 12.19 18.78
C GLY A 126 -10.72 11.82 17.31
N PHE A 127 -9.66 11.41 16.61
CA PHE A 127 -9.76 10.77 15.30
C PHE A 127 -10.39 9.39 15.43
N SER A 128 -11.48 9.15 14.72
CA SER A 128 -12.09 7.82 14.61
C SER A 128 -11.52 7.12 13.38
N PRO A 129 -10.78 6.00 13.51
CA PRO A 129 -10.23 5.31 12.37
C PRO A 129 -11.34 4.75 11.47
N PRO A 130 -11.26 4.91 10.14
CA PRO A 130 -12.28 4.42 9.22
C PRO A 130 -12.19 2.91 8.94
N GLY A 131 -11.18 2.23 9.48
CA GLY A 131 -10.96 0.80 9.28
C GLY A 131 -9.66 0.33 9.94
N THR A 132 -9.18 -0.83 9.50
CA THR A 132 -7.90 -1.41 9.95
C THR A 132 -6.73 -0.62 9.37
N VAL A 133 -5.80 -0.18 10.22
CA VAL A 133 -4.57 0.50 9.76
C VAL A 133 -3.65 -0.50 9.05
N ILE A 134 -3.20 -0.15 7.85
CA ILE A 134 -2.23 -0.96 7.08
C ILE A 134 -0.82 -0.42 7.13
N SER A 135 -0.68 0.91 7.24
CA SER A 135 0.63 1.56 7.21
C SER A 135 0.57 2.85 8.00
N GLY A 136 1.58 3.07 8.83
CA GLY A 136 1.81 4.30 9.59
C GLY A 136 3.22 4.80 9.34
N ILE A 137 3.39 6.08 9.05
CA ILE A 137 4.67 6.67 8.66
C ILE A 137 4.89 7.95 9.43
N ARG A 138 6.09 8.09 10.00
CA ARG A 138 6.59 9.34 10.58
C ARG A 138 7.79 9.79 9.76
N LEU A 139 7.60 10.84 8.96
CA LEU A 139 8.64 11.43 8.12
C LEU A 139 9.04 12.79 8.68
N GLU A 140 10.26 12.89 9.20
CA GLU A 140 10.85 14.14 9.67
C GLU A 140 11.73 14.77 8.60
N ILE A 141 11.52 16.06 8.33
CA ILE A 141 12.31 16.84 7.39
C ILE A 141 13.05 17.91 8.17
N ARG A 142 14.37 17.74 8.30
CA ARG A 142 15.26 18.60 9.07
C ARG A 142 16.28 19.25 8.16
N LYS A 143 16.72 20.46 8.53
CA LYS A 143 17.92 21.04 7.93
C LYS A 143 19.11 20.11 8.22
N TRP A 144 19.94 19.87 7.22
CA TRP A 144 21.14 19.08 7.34
C TRP A 144 22.21 19.88 8.07
N THR A 145 22.52 19.43 9.28
CA THR A 145 23.52 20.00 10.18
C THR A 145 24.22 18.86 10.90
N GLN A 146 25.38 19.11 11.51
CA GLN A 146 26.05 18.10 12.32
C GLN A 146 25.18 17.61 13.50
N ALA A 147 24.28 18.46 14.01
CA ALA A 147 23.36 18.08 15.08
C ALA A 147 22.27 17.11 14.58
N SER A 148 21.67 17.38 13.42
CA SER A 148 20.63 16.50 12.85
C SER A 148 21.19 15.20 12.26
N GLU A 149 22.45 15.18 11.81
CA GLU A 149 23.13 13.92 11.42
C GLU A 149 23.25 12.94 12.59
N ARG A 150 23.34 13.40 13.83
CA ARG A 150 23.42 12.51 15.01
C ARG A 150 22.16 11.67 15.19
N LEU A 151 21.01 12.12 14.67
CA LEU A 151 19.75 11.37 14.71
C LEU A 151 19.82 10.05 13.92
N ILE A 152 20.79 9.90 13.02
CA ILE A 152 21.03 8.64 12.30
C ILE A 152 21.38 7.51 13.28
N ALA A 153 22.00 7.82 14.42
CA ALA A 153 22.34 6.84 15.44
C ALA A 153 21.10 6.19 16.11
N ASP A 154 19.92 6.80 15.97
CA ASP A 154 18.66 6.26 16.51
C ASP A 154 18.01 5.20 15.60
N PHE A 155 18.62 4.89 14.44
CA PHE A 155 18.15 3.86 13.52
C PHE A 155 18.99 2.59 13.68
N ASP A 156 18.38 1.43 13.42
CA ASP A 156 19.04 0.13 13.50
C ASP A 156 20.14 0.00 12.42
N PRO A 157 21.43 -0.14 12.80
CA PRO A 157 22.53 -0.24 11.85
C PRO A 157 22.43 -1.46 10.92
N THR A 158 21.70 -2.50 11.30
CA THR A 158 21.60 -3.76 10.53
C THR A 158 20.70 -3.64 9.32
N SER A 159 19.69 -2.77 9.38
CA SER A 159 18.75 -2.49 8.27
C SER A 159 18.81 -1.04 7.78
N LEU A 160 19.82 -0.28 8.22
CA LEU A 160 19.99 1.13 7.88
C LEU A 160 20.11 1.34 6.36
N CYS A 161 19.17 2.10 5.83
CA CYS A 161 19.17 2.61 4.46
C CYS A 161 19.54 4.09 4.48
N TYR A 162 20.61 4.44 3.76
CA TYR A 162 21.05 5.84 3.57
C TYR A 162 21.16 6.15 2.08
N SER A 163 20.48 7.20 1.62
CA SER A 163 20.49 7.57 0.20
C SER A 163 20.66 9.07 0.00
N LEU A 164 21.64 9.45 -0.84
CA LEU A 164 21.81 10.82 -1.29
C LEU A 164 20.91 11.09 -2.49
N VAL A 165 20.07 12.11 -2.41
CA VAL A 165 19.12 12.49 -3.46
C VAL A 165 19.25 13.95 -3.85
N GLY A 166 18.62 14.32 -4.98
CA GLY A 166 18.65 15.71 -5.47
C GLY A 166 20.07 16.22 -5.74
N ARG A 167 20.95 15.37 -6.31
CA ARG A 167 22.39 15.65 -6.50
C ARG A 167 23.12 15.93 -5.19
N GLY A 168 22.71 15.22 -4.14
CA GLY A 168 23.23 15.37 -2.80
C GLY A 168 22.60 16.53 -2.03
N ASN A 169 21.57 17.21 -2.52
CA ASN A 169 20.88 18.28 -1.77
C ASN A 169 20.05 17.75 -0.59
N ALA A 170 19.85 16.45 -0.49
CA ALA A 170 19.31 15.83 0.71
C ALA A 170 19.85 14.41 0.91
N ALA A 171 19.76 13.92 2.14
CA ALA A 171 19.90 12.51 2.49
C ALA A 171 18.58 11.97 3.03
N ILE A 172 18.24 10.75 2.65
CA ILE A 172 17.13 9.97 3.21
C ILE A 172 17.74 8.92 4.12
N VAL A 173 17.14 8.74 5.29
CA VAL A 173 17.54 7.76 6.29
C VAL A 173 16.30 7.03 6.80
N THR A 174 16.32 5.70 6.77
CA THR A 174 15.29 4.83 7.36
C THR A 174 15.89 3.45 7.58
N ASP A 175 15.37 2.70 8.53
CA ASP A 175 15.67 1.28 8.75
C ASP A 175 14.43 0.39 8.51
N PHE A 176 13.34 1.00 8.01
CA PHE A 176 11.99 0.44 7.87
C PHE A 176 11.41 -0.17 9.16
N ARG A 177 11.90 0.25 10.33
CA ARG A 177 11.38 -0.15 11.63
C ARG A 177 10.38 0.87 12.14
N GLN A 178 9.48 0.36 12.98
CA GLN A 178 8.46 1.16 13.64
C GLN A 178 9.01 1.75 14.94
N ASP A 179 8.58 2.97 15.26
CA ASP A 179 8.78 3.60 16.57
C ASP A 179 7.82 3.02 17.63
N GLY A 180 7.85 3.59 18.84
CA GLY A 180 6.95 3.19 19.92
C GLY A 180 5.46 3.45 19.64
N ASP A 181 5.14 4.28 18.65
CA ASP A 181 3.77 4.55 18.20
C ASP A 181 3.34 3.62 17.06
N GLY A 182 4.21 2.71 16.61
CA GLY A 182 3.96 1.82 15.48
C GLY A 182 4.18 2.48 14.11
N LEU A 183 4.79 3.66 14.06
CA LEU A 183 5.04 4.40 12.82
C LEU A 183 6.41 4.07 12.24
N THR A 184 6.47 3.71 10.96
CA THR A 184 7.73 3.53 10.25
C THR A 184 8.47 4.87 10.19
N ARG A 185 9.68 4.91 10.74
CA ARG A 185 10.46 6.15 10.84
C ARG A 185 11.22 6.44 9.55
N MET A 186 11.15 7.68 9.11
CA MET A 186 11.93 8.20 8.00
C MET A 186 12.46 9.59 8.34
N LEU A 187 13.71 9.85 7.98
CA LEU A 187 14.37 11.13 8.19
C LEU A 187 14.91 11.64 6.86
N VAL A 188 14.59 12.89 6.53
CA VAL A 188 15.18 13.64 5.43
C VAL A 188 16.05 14.74 6.02
N LEU A 189 17.35 14.65 5.76
CA LEU A 189 18.31 15.71 6.03
C LEU A 189 18.46 16.56 4.78
N ASP A 190 17.91 17.77 4.81
CA ASP A 190 17.85 18.66 3.66
C ASP A 190 18.88 19.80 3.72
N ARG A 191 19.59 20.04 2.62
CA ARG A 191 20.51 21.18 2.44
C ARG A 191 20.23 22.03 1.20
N GLY A 192 19.05 21.92 0.57
CA GLY A 192 18.77 22.75 -0.60
C GLY A 192 17.58 22.35 -1.49
N LEU A 193 16.69 21.46 -1.05
CA LEU A 193 15.47 21.14 -1.80
C LEU A 193 14.51 22.33 -1.81
N THR A 194 13.82 22.52 -2.94
CA THR A 194 12.68 23.43 -3.04
C THR A 194 11.46 22.82 -2.33
N PRO A 195 10.43 23.61 -1.99
CA PRO A 195 9.19 23.07 -1.42
C PRO A 195 8.53 22.02 -2.31
N ALA A 196 8.59 22.20 -3.63
CA ALA A 196 8.11 21.23 -4.61
C ALA A 196 8.92 19.93 -4.57
N SER A 197 10.25 20.00 -4.59
CA SER A 197 11.10 18.80 -4.53
C SER A 197 10.97 18.07 -3.19
N THR A 198 10.78 18.81 -2.09
CA THR A 198 10.53 18.25 -0.76
C THR A 198 9.21 17.49 -0.73
N GLY A 199 8.15 18.09 -1.29
CA GLY A 199 6.86 17.44 -1.50
C GLY A 199 6.94 16.16 -2.30
N ALA A 200 7.57 16.23 -3.47
CA ALA A 200 7.76 15.07 -4.35
C ALA A 200 8.52 13.94 -3.66
N LEU A 201 9.61 14.28 -2.96
CA LEU A 201 10.41 13.30 -2.22
C LEU A 201 9.59 12.63 -1.12
N SER A 202 8.86 13.43 -0.33
CA SER A 202 8.04 12.95 0.77
C SER A 202 6.94 12.01 0.28
N GLN A 203 6.24 12.39 -0.80
CA GLN A 203 5.21 11.54 -1.42
C GLN A 203 5.79 10.20 -1.87
N ARG A 204 6.95 10.19 -2.52
CA ARG A 204 7.59 8.93 -2.98
C ARG A 204 7.97 8.03 -1.80
N LEU A 205 8.51 8.58 -0.73
CA LEU A 205 8.84 7.80 0.47
C LEU A 205 7.59 7.19 1.13
N ILE A 206 6.54 8.00 1.23
CA ILE A 206 5.25 7.58 1.75
C ILE A 206 4.64 6.46 0.89
N ASP A 207 4.65 6.63 -0.43
CA ASP A 207 4.13 5.65 -1.38
C ASP A 207 4.92 4.34 -1.29
N ILE A 208 6.27 4.41 -1.22
CA ILE A 208 7.12 3.23 -1.08
C ILE A 208 6.69 2.42 0.13
N GLU A 209 6.55 3.03 1.29
CA GLU A 209 6.18 2.29 2.50
C GLU A 209 4.75 1.77 2.46
N THR A 210 3.80 2.59 2.00
CA THR A 210 2.39 2.18 1.90
C THR A 210 2.22 0.99 0.96
N TYR A 211 2.78 1.05 -0.25
CA TYR A 211 2.66 -0.02 -1.23
C TYR A 211 3.57 -1.23 -0.92
N ARG A 212 4.72 -1.04 -0.28
CA ARG A 212 5.53 -2.15 0.24
C ARG A 212 4.72 -2.98 1.23
N THR A 213 4.07 -2.32 2.18
CA THR A 213 3.25 -3.01 3.17
C THR A 213 2.04 -3.68 2.51
N LEU A 214 1.33 -2.97 1.63
CA LEU A 214 0.19 -3.54 0.91
C LEU A 214 0.57 -4.77 0.07
N ALA A 215 1.71 -4.73 -0.64
CA ALA A 215 2.21 -5.87 -1.42
C ALA A 215 2.54 -7.08 -0.53
N MET A 216 3.03 -6.84 0.69
CA MET A 216 3.39 -7.91 1.63
C MET A 216 2.19 -8.51 2.38
N LEU A 217 1.07 -7.79 2.51
CA LEU A 217 -0.14 -8.31 3.16
C LEU A 217 -0.74 -9.52 2.41
N GLY A 218 -0.59 -9.58 1.08
CA GLY A 218 -1.07 -10.70 0.28
C GLY A 218 -0.17 -11.95 0.31
N LEU A 219 1.09 -11.81 0.74
CA LEU A 219 2.06 -12.92 0.67
C LEU A 219 1.66 -14.16 1.49
N PRO A 220 1.18 -14.03 2.75
CA PRO A 220 0.77 -15.21 3.53
C PRO A 220 -0.38 -15.98 2.89
N LEU A 221 -1.35 -15.27 2.33
CA LEU A 221 -2.48 -15.87 1.61
C LEU A 221 -1.98 -16.57 0.35
N ALA A 222 -1.14 -15.90 -0.45
CA ALA A 222 -0.56 -16.48 -1.66
C ALA A 222 0.24 -17.76 -1.37
N LEU A 223 1.05 -17.78 -0.31
CA LEU A 223 1.82 -18.97 0.09
C LEU A 223 0.89 -20.12 0.52
N THR A 224 -0.18 -19.81 1.25
CA THR A 224 -1.17 -20.82 1.69
C THR A 224 -1.88 -21.43 0.48
N LEU A 225 -2.40 -20.59 -0.41
CA LEU A 225 -3.10 -21.02 -1.62
C LEU A 225 -2.17 -21.78 -2.58
N SER A 226 -0.92 -21.34 -2.74
CA SER A 226 0.07 -22.06 -3.56
C SER A 226 0.33 -23.47 -3.03
N GLY A 227 0.42 -23.62 -1.71
CA GLY A 227 0.57 -24.93 -1.07
C GLY A 227 -0.64 -25.84 -1.32
N ARG A 228 -1.87 -25.30 -1.24
CA ARG A 228 -3.09 -26.05 -1.53
C ARG A 228 -3.18 -26.46 -3.00
N ALA A 229 -2.99 -25.51 -3.91
CA ALA A 229 -3.00 -25.74 -5.36
C ALA A 229 -2.04 -26.87 -5.75
N ARG A 230 -0.82 -26.86 -5.22
CA ARG A 230 0.15 -27.92 -5.48
C ARG A 230 -0.31 -29.31 -5.02
N ARG A 231 -0.97 -29.40 -3.86
CA ARG A 231 -1.53 -30.68 -3.38
C ARG A 231 -2.63 -31.19 -4.31
N ILE A 232 -3.49 -30.29 -4.80
CA ILE A 232 -4.55 -30.62 -5.76
C ILE A 232 -3.95 -31.10 -7.07
N GLU A 233 -2.94 -30.40 -7.60
CA GLU A 233 -2.21 -30.78 -8.82
C GLU A 233 -1.51 -32.14 -8.68
N ASP A 234 -0.81 -32.38 -7.57
CA ASP A 234 -0.12 -33.65 -7.30
C ASP A 234 -1.13 -34.82 -7.23
N ARG A 235 -2.27 -34.62 -6.54
CA ARG A 235 -3.32 -35.65 -6.43
C ARG A 235 -4.00 -35.90 -7.78
N LEU A 236 -4.28 -34.85 -8.55
CA LEU A 236 -4.82 -34.97 -9.90
C LEU A 236 -3.90 -35.77 -10.82
N ALA A 237 -2.60 -35.49 -10.78
CA ALA A 237 -1.60 -36.24 -11.56
C ALA A 237 -1.56 -37.72 -11.16
N GLN A 238 -1.61 -38.03 -9.86
CA GLN A 238 -1.68 -39.40 -9.36
C GLN A 238 -2.94 -40.13 -9.84
N THR A 239 -4.12 -39.56 -9.64
CA THR A 239 -5.39 -40.15 -10.07
C THR A 239 -5.41 -40.40 -11.58
N THR A 240 -4.86 -39.46 -12.37
CA THR A 240 -4.74 -39.60 -13.83
C THR A 240 -3.82 -40.76 -14.24
N LEU A 241 -2.70 -40.96 -13.53
CA LEU A 241 -1.79 -42.09 -13.78
C LEU A 241 -2.48 -43.43 -13.46
N GLU A 242 -3.23 -43.50 -12.37
CA GLU A 242 -3.96 -44.69 -11.97
C GLU A 242 -5.08 -45.04 -12.95
N MET A 243 -5.80 -44.04 -13.48
CA MET A 243 -6.78 -44.24 -14.55
C MET A 243 -6.14 -44.84 -15.81
N LYS A 244 -4.92 -44.43 -16.16
CA LYS A 244 -4.19 -44.96 -17.33
C LYS A 244 -3.71 -46.41 -17.14
N GLY A 245 -3.48 -46.84 -15.90
CA GLY A 245 -2.98 -48.17 -15.56
C GLY A 245 -4.05 -49.18 -15.13
N ALA A 246 -5.33 -48.81 -15.07
CA ALA A 246 -6.34 -49.60 -14.39
C ALA A 246 -6.83 -50.84 -15.18
N GLU A 247 -6.37 -52.01 -14.72
CA GLU A 247 -7.21 -53.23 -14.61
C GLU A 247 -7.70 -53.48 -13.15
N THR A 248 -7.29 -52.68 -12.15
CA THR A 248 -7.42 -53.06 -10.71
C THR A 248 -8.03 -52.02 -9.74
N ARG A 249 -8.28 -50.76 -10.12
CA ARG A 249 -9.02 -49.79 -9.28
C ARG A 249 -10.42 -49.54 -9.82
N ASP A 250 -11.39 -49.38 -8.91
CA ASP A 250 -12.77 -49.05 -9.26
C ASP A 250 -12.84 -47.63 -9.85
N SER A 251 -13.26 -47.54 -11.12
CA SER A 251 -13.45 -46.29 -11.84
C SER A 251 -14.37 -45.31 -11.11
N GLN A 252 -15.36 -45.81 -10.36
CA GLN A 252 -16.31 -44.98 -9.63
C GLN A 252 -15.62 -44.24 -8.47
N THR A 253 -14.65 -44.88 -7.83
CA THR A 253 -13.81 -44.27 -6.78
C THR A 253 -12.88 -43.20 -7.37
N LEU A 254 -12.24 -43.46 -8.51
CA LEU A 254 -11.35 -42.48 -9.17
C LEU A 254 -12.11 -41.21 -9.63
N LEU A 255 -13.34 -41.38 -10.12
CA LEU A 255 -14.22 -40.26 -10.48
C LEU A 255 -14.68 -39.46 -9.25
N ALA A 256 -14.93 -40.11 -8.12
CA ALA A 256 -15.24 -39.42 -6.87
C ALA A 256 -14.06 -38.55 -6.40
N ASP A 257 -12.84 -39.10 -6.39
CA ASP A 257 -11.61 -38.38 -6.05
C ASP A 257 -11.40 -37.14 -6.96
N LEU A 258 -11.64 -37.26 -8.27
CA LEU A 258 -11.55 -36.12 -9.20
C LEU A 258 -12.59 -35.03 -8.90
N THR A 259 -13.81 -35.44 -8.57
CA THR A 259 -14.92 -34.52 -8.30
C THR A 259 -14.67 -33.74 -7.00
N GLU A 260 -14.10 -34.40 -5.99
CA GLU A 260 -13.69 -33.77 -4.73
C GLU A 260 -12.58 -32.74 -4.97
N LEU A 261 -11.54 -33.08 -5.75
CA LEU A 261 -10.46 -32.15 -6.09
C LEU A 261 -10.96 -30.92 -6.86
N ALA A 262 -11.90 -31.11 -7.78
CA ALA A 262 -12.51 -30.00 -8.51
C ALA A 262 -13.33 -29.10 -7.58
N ALA A 263 -14.10 -29.68 -6.66
CA ALA A 263 -14.86 -28.92 -5.68
C ALA A 263 -13.95 -28.14 -4.71
N GLU A 264 -12.83 -28.73 -4.27
CA GLU A 264 -11.83 -28.05 -3.42
C GLU A 264 -11.19 -26.88 -4.16
N LEU A 265 -10.79 -27.07 -5.42
CA LEU A 265 -10.22 -26.00 -6.25
C LEU A 265 -11.19 -24.84 -6.47
N GLU A 266 -12.45 -25.12 -6.78
CA GLU A 266 -13.49 -24.10 -6.98
C GLU A 266 -13.83 -23.37 -5.67
N ALA A 267 -13.85 -24.08 -4.54
CA ALA A 267 -14.06 -23.45 -3.24
C ALA A 267 -12.90 -22.51 -2.86
N ASP A 268 -11.65 -22.92 -3.09
CA ASP A 268 -10.48 -22.08 -2.86
C ASP A 268 -10.50 -20.85 -3.80
N ALA A 269 -10.84 -21.02 -5.08
CA ALA A 269 -10.96 -19.92 -6.04
C ALA A 269 -12.07 -18.91 -5.69
N ALA A 270 -13.20 -19.37 -5.16
CA ALA A 270 -14.31 -18.51 -4.75
C ALA A 270 -14.03 -17.73 -3.44
N SER A 271 -13.09 -18.22 -2.63
CA SER A 271 -12.73 -17.62 -1.33
C SER A 271 -11.52 -16.68 -1.38
N SER A 272 -10.88 -16.53 -2.54
CA SER A 272 -9.65 -15.77 -2.76
C SER A 272 -9.86 -14.42 -3.42
#